data_AF-A0A382AS22-F1
#
_entry.id   AF-A0A382AS22-F1
#
_cell.length_a   1.000
_cell.length_b   1.000
_cell.length_c   1.000
_cell.angle_alpha   90.00
_cell.angle_beta   90.00
_cell.angle_gamma   90.00
#
_symmetry.space_group_name_H-M   'P 1'
#
loop_
_entity.id
_entity.type
_entity.pdbx_description
1 polymer ?
#
loop_
_entity_poly.entity_id
_entity_poly.type
_entity_poly.pdbx_seq_one_letter_code
_entity_poly.pdbx_strand_id
1 'polypeptide(L)'
;PIWIDYMEVALQGKPEKALQIPENIIKAWVHKDTGKAVAVDDPKGLEEFFVMGTEPHALVRGGAPAVQTDLDGPSPTLEELF
;
A
#
# COMPACT_ATOMS: atom_id res chain seq x y z
N PRO A 1 -13.12 -21.48 16.50
CA PRO A 1 -13.24 -20.49 17.60
C PRO A 1 -14.57 -19.76 17.50
N ILE A 2 -15.17 -19.32 18.61
CA ILE A 2 -16.53 -18.72 18.65
C ILE A 2 -16.73 -17.64 17.57
N TRP A 3 -15.71 -16.81 17.32
CA TRP A 3 -15.77 -15.75 16.31
C TRP A 3 -16.01 -16.29 14.88
N ILE A 4 -15.33 -17.38 14.48
CA ILE A 4 -15.49 -17.97 13.14
C ILE A 4 -16.91 -18.53 12.97
N ASP A 5 -17.37 -19.32 13.94
CA ASP A 5 -18.68 -19.99 13.90
C ASP A 5 -19.82 -18.96 13.85
N TYR A 6 -19.67 -17.82 14.54
CA TYR A 6 -20.62 -16.73 14.49
C TYR A 6 -20.59 -15.98 13.14
N MET A 7 -19.40 -15.64 12.64
CA MET A 7 -19.26 -14.84 11.40
C MET A 7 -19.69 -15.62 10.16
N GLU A 8 -19.55 -16.95 10.15
CA GLU A 8 -20.06 -17.83 9.10
C GLU A 8 -21.57 -17.61 8.87
N VAL A 9 -22.36 -17.58 9.95
CA VAL A 9 -23.80 -17.34 9.89
C VAL A 9 -24.11 -15.85 9.66
N ALA A 10 -23.41 -14.96 10.36
CA ALA A 10 -23.71 -13.52 10.32
C ALA A 10 -23.39 -12.85 8.97
N LEU A 11 -22.46 -13.41 8.19
CA LEU A 11 -22.09 -12.94 6.85
C LEU A 11 -22.85 -13.66 5.74
N GLN A 12 -23.63 -14.71 6.05
CA GLN A 12 -24.38 -15.46 5.04
C GLN A 12 -25.34 -14.54 4.27
N GLY A 13 -25.20 -14.51 2.95
CA GLY A 13 -26.00 -13.66 2.06
C GLY A 13 -25.66 -12.16 2.09
N LYS A 14 -24.62 -11.75 2.83
CA LYS A 14 -24.11 -10.38 2.77
C LYS A 14 -23.09 -10.24 1.64
N PRO A 15 -23.25 -9.28 0.73
CA PRO A 15 -22.26 -9.04 -0.31
C PRO A 15 -20.95 -8.55 0.32
N GLU A 16 -19.83 -8.93 -0.29
CA GLU A 16 -18.53 -8.34 0.05
C GLU A 16 -18.53 -6.85 -0.27
N LYS A 17 -18.09 -6.03 0.69
CA LYS A 17 -17.93 -4.59 0.49
C LYS A 17 -16.53 -4.31 -0.02
N ALA A 18 -16.41 -3.74 -1.21
CA ALA A 18 -15.14 -3.25 -1.72
C ALA A 18 -14.52 -2.24 -0.75
N LEU A 19 -13.22 -2.39 -0.50
CA LEU A 19 -12.45 -1.47 0.32
C LEU A 19 -12.28 -0.15 -0.46
N GLN A 20 -12.78 0.95 0.09
CA GLN A 20 -12.56 2.28 -0.46
C GLN A 20 -11.30 2.85 0.17
N ILE A 21 -10.23 3.00 -0.62
CA ILE A 21 -8.98 3.59 -0.15
C ILE A 21 -9.16 5.11 -0.03
N PRO A 22 -8.93 5.70 1.15
CA PRO A 22 -8.94 7.15 1.31
C PRO A 22 -7.83 7.84 0.52
N GLU A 23 -8.04 9.11 0.12
CA GLU A 23 -7.09 9.90 -0.69
C GLU A 23 -5.70 10.04 -0.06
N ASN A 24 -5.60 10.02 1.27
CA ASN A 24 -4.33 10.18 1.99
C ASN A 24 -3.62 8.85 2.25
N ILE A 25 -4.05 7.75 1.63
CA ILE A 25 -3.40 6.44 1.71
C ILE A 25 -2.67 6.16 0.40
N ILE A 26 -1.38 5.86 0.49
CA ILE A 26 -0.50 5.53 -0.64
C ILE A 26 -0.03 4.08 -0.53
N LYS A 27 0.55 3.55 -1.61
CA LYS A 27 1.29 2.29 -1.57
C LYS A 27 2.79 2.51 -1.73
N ALA A 28 3.58 1.77 -0.97
CA ALA A 28 5.04 1.75 -1.09
C ALA A 28 5.57 0.31 -1.08
N TRP A 29 6.66 0.08 -1.82
CA TRP A 29 7.36 -1.20 -1.83
C TRP A 29 8.27 -1.35 -0.61
N VAL A 30 8.01 -2.39 0.19
CA VAL A 30 8.76 -2.68 1.41
C VAL A 30 9.26 -4.11 1.46
N HIS A 31 10.41 -4.31 2.10
CA HIS A 31 10.97 -5.63 2.30
C HIS A 31 10.16 -6.41 3.35
N LYS A 32 9.65 -7.58 2.98
CA LYS A 32 8.75 -8.41 3.81
C LYS A 32 9.25 -8.69 5.25
N ASP A 33 10.56 -8.85 5.43
CA ASP A 33 11.14 -9.20 6.73
C ASP A 33 11.52 -7.96 7.58
N THR A 34 11.65 -6.76 6.97
CA THR A 34 12.22 -5.58 7.68
C THR A 34 11.35 -4.34 7.65
N GLY A 35 10.35 -4.27 6.76
CA GLY A 35 9.49 -3.09 6.56
C GLY A 35 10.21 -1.87 5.97
N LYS A 36 11.47 -2.00 5.54
CA LYS A 36 12.22 -0.92 4.89
C LYS A 36 11.84 -0.79 3.42
N ALA A 37 11.94 0.42 2.89
CA ALA A 37 11.75 0.69 1.48
C ALA A 37 12.73 -0.12 0.62
N VAL A 38 12.22 -0.69 -0.47
CA VAL A 38 12.98 -1.42 -1.49
C VAL A 38 12.56 -0.99 -2.90
N ALA A 39 13.33 -1.40 -3.89
CA ALA A 39 12.95 -1.23 -5.29
C ALA A 39 11.78 -2.16 -5.67
N VAL A 40 11.07 -1.81 -6.73
CA VAL A 40 9.89 -2.58 -7.23
C VAL A 40 10.27 -4.01 -7.66
N ASP A 41 11.50 -4.21 -8.11
CA ASP A 41 12.03 -5.50 -8.56
C ASP A 41 12.74 -6.31 -7.46
N ASP A 42 12.72 -5.83 -6.20
CA ASP A 42 13.30 -6.56 -5.09
C ASP A 42 12.56 -7.91 -4.90
N PRO A 43 13.26 -9.06 -4.90
CA PRO A 43 12.64 -10.37 -4.80
C PRO A 43 11.93 -10.64 -3.47
N LYS A 44 12.13 -9.77 -2.47
CA LYS A 44 11.46 -9.79 -1.17
C LYS A 44 10.60 -8.55 -0.94
N GLY A 45 10.40 -7.73 -1.97
CA GLY A 45 9.51 -6.59 -1.95
C GLY A 45 8.04 -7.00 -1.97
N LEU A 46 7.20 -6.25 -1.26
CA LEU A 46 5.76 -6.30 -1.34
C LEU A 46 5.19 -4.88 -1.22
N GLU A 47 4.00 -4.66 -1.77
CA GLU A 47 3.29 -3.39 -1.60
C GLU A 47 2.56 -3.35 -0.27
N GLU A 48 2.67 -2.24 0.45
CA GLU A 48 1.80 -1.96 1.60
C GLU A 48 1.23 -0.55 1.61
N PHE A 49 0.12 -0.41 2.31
CA PHE A 49 -0.58 0.86 2.51
C PHE A 49 0.05 1.68 3.63
N PHE A 50 0.27 2.97 3.37
CA PHE A 50 0.77 3.93 4.34
C PHE A 50 -0.08 5.20 4.31
N VAL A 51 -0.18 5.88 5.45
CA VAL A 51 -0.64 7.27 5.45
C VAL A 51 0.44 8.10 4.77
N MET A 52 0.04 8.97 3.84
CA MET A 52 0.95 9.87 3.13
C MET A 52 1.87 10.62 4.11
N GLY A 53 3.17 10.53 3.89
CA GLY A 53 4.21 11.12 4.73
C GLY A 53 4.70 10.23 5.88
N THR A 54 4.19 8.99 6.00
CA THR A 54 4.61 8.00 7.01
C THR A 54 5.31 6.78 6.43
N GLU A 55 5.33 6.66 5.10
CA GLU A 55 5.98 5.59 4.38
C GLU A 55 7.50 5.55 4.65
N PRO A 56 8.12 4.35 4.66
CA PRO A 56 9.55 4.25 4.79
C PRO A 56 10.22 4.90 3.59
N HIS A 57 11.19 5.77 3.86
CA HIS A 57 12.02 6.38 2.83
C HIS A 57 13.32 5.60 2.71
N ALA A 58 13.78 5.35 1.48
CA ALA A 58 15.09 4.76 1.27
C ALA A 58 16.16 5.72 1.84
N LEU A 59 16.99 5.22 2.77
CA LEU A 59 18.19 5.94 3.18
C LEU A 59 19.08 6.06 1.93
N VAL A 60 19.20 7.27 1.41
CA VAL A 60 19.83 7.57 0.11
C VAL A 60 21.20 6.89 -0.01
N ARG A 61 21.23 5.82 -0.81
CA ARG A 61 22.30 5.52 -1.78
C ARG A 61 21.67 4.83 -2.99
N GLY A 62 20.99 5.61 -3.82
CA GLY A 62 20.82 5.31 -5.25
C GLY A 62 19.49 4.70 -5.72
N GLY A 63 18.43 4.68 -4.90
CA GLY A 63 17.10 4.31 -5.38
C GLY A 63 16.03 5.12 -4.68
N ALA A 64 15.22 5.86 -5.43
CA ALA A 64 14.03 6.50 -4.87
C ALA A 64 13.03 5.39 -4.47
N PRO A 65 12.37 5.47 -3.30
CA PRO A 65 11.28 4.56 -2.97
C PRO A 65 10.21 4.66 -4.06
N ALA A 66 9.75 3.52 -4.55
CA ALA A 66 8.64 3.48 -5.48
C ALA A 66 7.34 3.71 -4.71
N VAL A 67 6.97 4.98 -4.57
CA VAL A 67 5.68 5.41 -4.05
C VAL A 67 4.72 5.47 -5.22
N GLN A 68 3.66 4.65 -5.19
CA GLN A 68 2.52 4.81 -6.10
C GLN A 68 1.47 5.65 -5.39
N THR A 69 1.30 6.89 -5.86
CA THR A 69 0.23 7.80 -5.45
C THR A 69 -1.06 7.57 -6.24
N ASP A 70 -0.97 6.85 -7.36
CA ASP A 70 -2.10 6.68 -8.26
C ASP A 70 -2.72 5.32 -8.07
N LEU A 71 -3.81 5.27 -7.31
CA LEU A 71 -4.64 4.08 -7.23
C LEU A 71 -5.72 4.04 -8.33
N ASP A 72 -5.82 5.05 -9.22
CA ASP A 72 -6.71 5.05 -10.40
C ASP A 72 -6.44 6.18 -11.47
N GLY A 73 -5.25 6.80 -11.57
CA GLY A 73 -4.99 7.90 -12.54
C GLY A 73 -3.54 7.99 -13.08
N PRO A 74 -3.25 8.76 -14.14
CA PRO A 74 -1.88 8.91 -14.64
C PRO A 74 -1.06 9.83 -13.73
N SER A 75 0.17 9.41 -13.38
CA SER A 75 1.10 10.19 -12.53
C SER A 75 1.38 11.59 -13.08
N PRO A 76 1.29 12.64 -12.26
CA PRO A 76 1.74 13.97 -12.66
C PRO A 76 3.28 13.97 -12.80
N THR A 77 3.75 14.73 -13.78
CA THR A 77 5.20 14.82 -14.05
C THR A 77 5.86 15.84 -13.13
N LEU A 78 7.18 15.69 -12.90
CA LEU A 78 7.96 16.56 -11.99
C LEU A 78 7.90 18.05 -12.35
N GLU A 79 7.51 18.41 -13.57
CA GLU A 79 7.33 19.79 -14.03
C GLU A 79 6.01 20.42 -13.56
N GLU A 80 5.02 19.63 -13.13
CA GLU A 80 3.72 20.13 -12.67
C GLU A 80 3.69 20.41 -11.15
N LEU A 81 4.75 20.03 -10.44
CA LEU A 81 4.90 20.19 -8.99
C LEU A 81 5.73 21.41 -8.58
N PHE A 82 6.26 22.20 -9.53
CA PHE A 82 7.07 23.40 -9.28
C PHE A 82 6.56 24.64 -10.04
#